data_AF-A0A1W1E8E0-F1
#
_entry.id   AF-A0A1W1E8E0-F1
#
_cell.length_a   1.000
_cell.length_b   1.000
_cell.length_c   1.000
_cell.angle_alpha   90.00
_cell.angle_beta   90.00
_cell.angle_gamma   90.00
#
_symmetry.space_group_name_H-M   'P 1'
#
loop_
_entity.id
_entity.type
_entity.pdbx_description
1 polymer ?
#
loop_
_entity_poly.entity_id
_entity_poly.type
_entity_poly.pdbx_seq_one_letter_code
_entity_poly.pdbx_strand_id
1 'polypeptide(L)'
;MGLDMVELALRIEEEFNIVLPDADLEKLRTPRDVAILIDRKYEELHKDKCSSQVGFYKVRKIFMETLGYPREALKPTTQTQELLGENIGKKWRQLKRAFPYSIDRLQFSKKVSWALLGVSFTLSLILYFAYALSLSWLLFLFLSVWGMLVFIARPFFATVVPNNLQTLSSFIRYTGEAHRPNKYRDLQAILDKVIEISIDQLALDPKKITPDSRYVEDLGAD
;
A
#
# COMPACT_ATOMS: atom_id res chain seq x y z
N MET A 1 22.99 25.78 5.50
CA MET A 1 22.12 25.04 4.58
C MET A 1 21.05 26.00 4.17
N GLY A 2 20.95 26.35 2.90
CA GLY A 2 19.81 27.07 2.40
C GLY A 2 18.60 26.16 2.30
N LEU A 3 17.53 26.76 1.82
CA LEU A 3 16.18 26.23 1.90
C LEU A 3 16.05 24.88 1.17
N ASP A 4 16.81 24.74 0.09
CA ASP A 4 16.73 23.62 -0.86
C ASP A 4 17.18 22.29 -0.24
N MET A 5 18.22 22.32 0.59
CA MET A 5 18.71 21.11 1.29
C MET A 5 17.75 20.64 2.39
N VAL A 6 17.04 21.57 3.02
CA VAL A 6 16.04 21.26 4.06
C VAL A 6 14.79 20.64 3.42
N GLU A 7 14.33 21.20 2.30
CA GLU A 7 13.20 20.64 1.55
C GLU A 7 13.52 19.25 1.00
N LEU A 8 14.72 19.07 0.44
CA LEU A 8 15.20 17.75 0.00
C LEU A 8 15.21 16.73 1.14
N ALA A 9 15.73 17.12 2.31
CA ALA A 9 15.75 16.27 3.50
C ALA A 9 14.33 15.86 3.93
N LEU A 10 13.39 16.80 3.99
CA LEU A 10 12.00 16.55 4.35
C LEU A 10 11.34 15.52 3.40
N ARG A 11 11.56 15.68 2.10
CA ARG A 11 11.06 14.74 1.08
C ARG A 11 11.63 13.34 1.22
N ILE A 12 12.91 13.25 1.54
CA ILE A 12 13.59 11.97 1.80
C ILE A 12 13.00 11.30 3.05
N GLU A 13 12.81 12.05 4.13
CA GLU A 13 12.16 11.55 5.35
C GLU A 13 10.76 11.01 5.06
N GLU A 14 9.96 11.74 4.27
CA GLU A 14 8.62 11.32 3.85
C GLU A 14 8.65 10.05 2.99
N GLU A 15 9.48 10.00 1.95
CA GLU A 15 9.53 8.85 1.01
C GLU A 15 10.02 7.58 1.71
N PHE A 16 11.08 7.68 2.51
CA PHE A 16 11.69 6.53 3.17
C PHE A 16 11.11 6.26 4.56
N ASN A 17 10.21 7.11 5.05
CA ASN A 17 9.57 7.02 6.36
C ASN A 17 10.62 6.86 7.49
N ILE A 18 11.64 7.72 7.46
CA ILE A 18 12.73 7.78 8.45
C ILE A 18 12.81 9.18 9.05
N VAL A 19 13.52 9.31 10.19
CA VAL A 19 13.82 10.61 10.80
C VAL A 19 15.33 10.84 10.74
N LEU A 20 15.73 11.95 10.13
CA LEU A 20 17.09 12.40 9.92
C LEU A 20 17.38 13.58 10.86
N PRO A 21 18.18 13.38 11.93
CA PRO A 21 18.57 14.49 12.78
C PRO A 21 19.47 15.48 12.02
N ASP A 22 19.41 16.76 12.38
CA ASP A 22 20.20 17.82 11.73
C ASP A 22 21.71 17.51 11.67
N ALA A 23 22.25 16.87 12.71
CA ALA A 23 23.66 16.45 12.78
C ALA A 23 24.05 15.39 11.74
N ASP A 24 23.08 14.61 11.24
CA ASP A 24 23.28 13.67 10.14
C ASP A 24 23.18 14.41 8.79
N LEU A 25 22.26 15.38 8.66
CA LEU A 25 22.09 16.22 7.46
C LEU A 25 23.35 17.03 7.16
N GLU A 26 24.03 17.56 8.18
CA GLU A 26 25.28 18.34 8.02
C GLU A 26 26.42 17.60 7.33
N LYS A 27 26.35 16.27 7.33
CA LYS A 27 27.37 15.41 6.73
C LYS A 27 27.03 14.97 5.31
N LEU A 28 25.81 15.24 4.83
CA LEU A 28 25.33 14.82 3.52
C LEU A 28 25.87 15.77 2.44
N ARG A 29 26.80 15.27 1.61
CA ARG A 29 27.40 16.04 0.52
C ARG A 29 26.99 15.54 -0.86
N THR A 30 26.77 14.23 -0.99
CA THR A 30 26.45 13.58 -2.27
C THR A 30 25.21 12.69 -2.17
N PRO A 31 24.52 12.40 -3.29
CA PRO A 31 23.43 11.42 -3.32
C PRO A 31 23.83 10.05 -2.77
N ARG A 32 25.08 9.63 -2.98
CA ARG A 32 25.62 8.39 -2.41
C ARG A 32 25.67 8.43 -0.89
N ASP A 33 26.11 9.54 -0.29
CA ASP A 33 26.18 9.68 1.17
C ASP A 33 24.79 9.55 1.79
N VAL A 34 23.78 10.16 1.16
CA VAL A 34 22.37 10.06 1.55
C VAL A 34 21.90 8.61 1.49
N ALA A 35 22.17 7.93 0.37
CA ALA A 35 21.76 6.53 0.18
C ALA A 35 22.40 5.60 1.23
N ILE A 36 23.69 5.77 1.52
CA ILE A 36 24.41 5.00 2.55
C ILE A 36 23.82 5.29 3.94
N LEU A 37 23.49 6.54 4.23
CA LEU A 37 22.90 6.91 5.51
C LEU A 37 21.53 6.27 5.71
N ILE A 38 20.67 6.29 4.69
CA ILE A 38 19.37 5.62 4.70
C ILE A 38 19.55 4.11 4.90
N ASP A 39 20.48 3.50 4.16
CA ASP A 39 20.77 2.07 4.27
C ASP A 39 21.22 1.71 5.69
N ARG A 40 22.13 2.49 6.28
CA ARG A 40 22.57 2.32 7.67
C ARG A 40 21.44 2.55 8.67
N LYS A 41 20.59 3.56 8.48
CA LYS A 41 19.41 3.78 9.35
C LYS A 41 18.47 2.59 9.29
N TYR A 42 18.25 2.02 8.10
CA TYR A 42 17.53 0.75 8.00
C TYR A 42 18.24 -0.36 8.76
N GLU A 43 19.55 -0.56 8.61
CA GLU A 43 20.27 -1.58 9.39
C GLU A 43 20.21 -1.36 10.91
N GLU A 44 20.36 -0.11 11.37
CA GLU A 44 20.28 0.28 12.78
C GLU A 44 18.88 0.03 13.37
N LEU A 45 17.83 0.36 12.62
CA LEU A 45 16.43 0.02 12.99
C LEU A 45 16.21 -1.50 13.13
N HIS A 46 17.05 -2.31 12.50
CA HIS A 46 16.94 -3.77 12.47
C HIS A 46 18.00 -4.48 13.34
N LYS A 47 18.85 -3.73 14.06
CA LYS A 47 20.04 -4.25 14.74
C LYS A 47 19.72 -5.11 15.97
N ASP A 48 18.65 -4.82 16.72
CA ASP A 48 18.49 -5.39 18.08
C ASP A 48 17.24 -6.22 18.38
N LYS A 49 16.23 -6.31 17.50
CA LYS A 49 15.10 -7.26 17.68
C LYS A 49 14.61 -7.71 16.32
N CYS A 50 14.11 -8.95 16.22
CA CYS A 50 13.42 -9.42 15.03
C CYS A 50 12.25 -8.46 14.74
N SER A 51 12.44 -7.50 13.83
CA SER A 51 11.52 -6.39 13.50
C SER A 51 10.09 -6.87 13.25
N SER A 52 9.95 -8.10 12.72
CA SER A 52 8.65 -8.77 12.58
C SER A 52 7.89 -8.97 13.89
N GLN A 53 8.56 -9.19 15.03
CA GLN A 53 7.92 -9.41 16.33
C GLN A 53 7.36 -8.11 16.93
N VAL A 54 8.08 -7.00 16.78
CA VAL A 54 7.62 -5.69 17.29
C VAL A 54 6.44 -5.20 16.45
N GLY A 55 6.58 -5.27 15.13
CA GLY A 55 5.49 -4.96 14.21
C GLY A 55 4.28 -5.86 14.45
N PHE A 56 4.49 -7.16 14.66
CA PHE A 56 3.41 -8.09 14.96
C PHE A 56 2.75 -7.81 16.32
N TYR A 57 3.52 -7.37 17.33
CA TYR A 57 2.95 -6.98 18.62
C TYR A 57 1.97 -5.81 18.45
N LYS A 58 2.32 -4.80 17.64
CA LYS A 58 1.42 -3.68 17.34
C LYS A 58 0.18 -4.11 16.56
N VAL A 59 0.35 -4.93 15.51
CA VAL A 59 -0.80 -5.50 14.78
C VAL A 59 -1.72 -6.23 15.75
N ARG A 60 -1.15 -7.12 16.57
CA ARG A 60 -1.92 -7.89 17.54
C ARG A 60 -2.66 -6.97 18.52
N LYS A 61 -1.99 -5.94 19.04
CA LYS A 61 -2.60 -4.94 19.92
C LYS A 61 -3.80 -4.24 19.27
N ILE A 62 -3.66 -3.78 18.02
CA ILE A 62 -4.75 -3.15 17.26
C ILE A 62 -5.95 -4.12 17.14
N PHE A 63 -5.71 -5.38 16.78
CA PHE A 63 -6.78 -6.37 16.67
C PHE A 63 -7.45 -6.69 18.01
N MET A 64 -6.70 -6.72 19.11
CA MET A 64 -7.25 -6.89 20.46
C MET A 64 -8.13 -5.69 20.86
N GLU A 65 -7.63 -4.47 20.70
CA GLU A 65 -8.34 -3.24 21.12
C GLU A 65 -9.55 -2.93 20.23
N THR A 66 -9.45 -3.23 18.93
CA THR A 66 -10.50 -2.88 17.97
C THR A 66 -11.60 -3.94 17.88
N LEU A 67 -11.21 -5.22 17.92
CA LEU A 67 -12.12 -6.35 17.66
C LEU A 67 -12.32 -7.26 18.87
N GLY A 68 -11.57 -7.08 19.97
CA GLY A 68 -11.73 -7.85 21.20
C GLY A 68 -11.23 -9.29 21.13
N TYR A 69 -10.37 -9.64 20.17
CA TYR A 69 -9.84 -11.00 20.06
C TYR A 69 -8.84 -11.32 21.18
N PRO A 70 -8.81 -12.55 21.70
CA PRO A 70 -7.79 -12.97 22.65
C PRO A 70 -6.43 -13.12 21.98
N ARG A 71 -5.35 -12.99 22.78
CA ARG A 71 -3.97 -13.00 22.28
C ARG A 71 -3.61 -14.30 21.56
N GLU A 72 -4.18 -15.41 22.00
CA GLU A 72 -3.89 -16.78 21.55
C GLU A 72 -4.40 -17.03 20.12
N ALA A 73 -5.49 -16.36 19.73
CA ALA A 73 -6.06 -16.45 18.38
C ALA A 73 -5.22 -15.71 17.33
N LEU A 74 -4.35 -14.80 17.77
CA LEU A 74 -3.62 -13.87 16.92
C LEU A 74 -2.17 -14.33 16.73
N LYS A 75 -1.96 -15.20 15.73
CA LYS A 75 -0.63 -15.67 15.30
C LYS A 75 -0.24 -15.03 13.95
N PRO A 76 1.07 -14.89 13.64
CA PRO A 76 1.50 -14.26 12.39
C PRO A 76 0.94 -14.93 11.12
N THR A 77 0.77 -16.25 11.17
CA THR A 77 0.27 -17.09 10.08
C THR A 77 -1.25 -17.26 10.09
N THR A 78 -1.97 -16.70 11.08
CA THR A 78 -3.44 -16.78 11.12
C THR A 78 -4.02 -16.07 9.89
N GLN A 79 -5.00 -16.72 9.24
CA GLN A 79 -5.67 -16.16 8.08
C GLN A 79 -6.67 -15.07 8.50
N THR A 80 -6.54 -13.89 7.90
CA THR A 80 -7.39 -12.73 8.16
C THR A 80 -8.85 -13.00 7.78
N GLN A 81 -9.07 -13.74 6.68
CA GLN A 81 -10.41 -14.08 6.21
C GLN A 81 -11.18 -14.91 7.25
N GLU A 82 -10.49 -15.91 7.84
CA GLU A 82 -11.06 -16.78 8.87
C GLU A 82 -11.30 -16.00 10.17
N LEU A 83 -10.33 -15.19 10.58
CA LEU A 83 -10.43 -14.38 11.79
C LEU A 83 -11.61 -13.40 11.72
N LEU A 84 -11.78 -12.72 10.60
CA LEU A 84 -12.88 -11.76 10.43
C LEU A 84 -14.23 -12.45 10.29
N GLY A 85 -14.29 -13.60 9.61
CA GLY A 85 -15.48 -14.44 9.50
C GLY A 85 -16.73 -13.64 9.11
N GLU A 86 -17.77 -13.75 9.92
CA GLU A 86 -19.01 -13.00 9.74
C GLU A 86 -18.86 -11.51 10.04
N ASN A 87 -19.73 -10.69 9.44
CA ASN A 87 -19.72 -9.23 9.59
C ASN A 87 -18.40 -8.56 9.17
N ILE A 88 -17.70 -9.16 8.21
CA ILE A 88 -16.40 -8.69 7.71
C ILE A 88 -16.40 -7.20 7.35
N GLY A 89 -17.46 -6.70 6.72
CA GLY A 89 -17.58 -5.28 6.35
C GLY A 89 -17.63 -4.32 7.55
N LYS A 90 -18.15 -4.74 8.72
CA LYS A 90 -18.14 -3.92 9.94
C LYS A 90 -16.75 -3.96 10.59
N LYS A 91 -16.20 -5.16 10.79
CA LYS A 91 -14.87 -5.35 11.39
C LYS A 91 -13.77 -4.66 10.57
N TRP A 92 -13.83 -4.77 9.25
CA TRP A 92 -12.88 -4.11 8.33
C TRP A 92 -12.92 -2.58 8.43
N ARG A 93 -14.12 -2.00 8.58
CA ARG A 93 -14.27 -0.55 8.80
C ARG A 93 -13.67 -0.11 10.13
N GLN A 94 -13.78 -0.92 11.18
CA GLN A 94 -13.15 -0.62 12.46
C GLN A 94 -11.62 -0.69 12.35
N LEU A 95 -11.08 -1.74 11.72
CA LEU A 95 -9.63 -1.85 11.47
C LEU A 95 -9.10 -0.68 10.64
N LYS A 96 -9.80 -0.28 9.57
CA LYS A 96 -9.42 0.87 8.74
C LYS A 96 -9.24 2.17 9.52
N ARG A 97 -9.96 2.35 10.63
CA ARG A 97 -9.84 3.53 11.49
C ARG A 97 -8.74 3.40 12.53
N ALA A 98 -8.35 2.18 12.88
CA ALA A 98 -7.39 1.91 13.94
C ALA A 98 -5.94 1.86 13.43
N PHE A 99 -5.73 1.50 12.16
CA PHE A 99 -4.40 1.55 11.55
C PHE A 99 -4.01 2.99 11.19
N PRO A 100 -2.74 3.40 11.44
CA PRO A 100 -2.26 4.75 11.09
C PRO A 100 -2.22 4.98 9.57
N TYR A 101 -1.92 3.94 8.78
CA TYR A 101 -1.95 3.99 7.32
C TYR A 101 -3.18 3.26 6.78
N SER A 102 -3.74 3.78 5.69
CA SER A 102 -4.97 3.24 5.10
C SER A 102 -4.75 1.83 4.54
N ILE A 103 -5.42 0.84 5.13
CA ILE A 103 -5.47 -0.53 4.58
C ILE A 103 -6.40 -0.59 3.36
N ASP A 104 -6.09 -1.51 2.45
CA ASP A 104 -6.84 -1.71 1.20
C ASP A 104 -8.32 -2.03 1.42
N ARG A 105 -9.14 -1.77 0.40
CA ARG A 105 -10.58 -2.11 0.44
C ARG A 105 -10.78 -3.62 0.29
N LEU A 106 -11.86 -4.14 0.88
CA LEU A 106 -12.32 -5.50 0.62
C LEU A 106 -12.60 -5.68 -0.88
N GLN A 107 -12.39 -6.89 -1.37
CA GLN A 107 -12.63 -7.28 -2.75
C GLN A 107 -13.92 -8.07 -2.88
N PHE A 108 -14.51 -8.01 -4.06
CA PHE A 108 -15.66 -8.83 -4.41
C PHE A 108 -15.20 -10.23 -4.83
N SER A 109 -15.94 -11.26 -4.42
CA SER A 109 -15.60 -12.64 -4.80
C SER A 109 -15.71 -12.83 -6.31
N LYS A 110 -14.61 -13.27 -6.96
CA LYS A 110 -14.60 -13.55 -8.40
C LYS A 110 -15.66 -14.59 -8.78
N LYS A 111 -15.89 -15.61 -7.93
CA LYS A 111 -16.89 -16.67 -8.17
C LYS A 111 -18.31 -16.10 -8.26
N VAL A 112 -18.67 -15.22 -7.33
CA VAL A 112 -19.99 -14.56 -7.32
C VAL A 112 -20.12 -13.63 -8.53
N SER A 113 -19.04 -12.97 -8.93
CA SER A 113 -19.06 -12.12 -10.13
C SER A 113 -19.33 -12.92 -11.40
N TRP A 114 -18.68 -14.06 -11.57
CA TRP A 114 -18.91 -14.95 -12.72
C TRP A 114 -20.31 -15.57 -12.66
N ALA A 115 -20.80 -15.92 -11.46
CA ALA A 115 -22.16 -16.43 -11.29
C ALA A 115 -23.22 -15.38 -11.67
N LEU A 116 -23.09 -14.13 -11.24
CA LEU A 116 -24.01 -13.04 -11.59
C LEU A 116 -24.02 -12.75 -13.10
N LEU A 117 -22.84 -12.74 -13.73
CA LEU A 117 -22.73 -12.60 -15.18
C LEU A 117 -23.35 -13.79 -15.91
N GLY A 118 -23.12 -15.02 -15.43
CA GLY A 118 -23.70 -16.24 -15.97
C GLY A 118 -25.23 -16.25 -15.87
N VAL A 119 -25.79 -15.93 -14.70
CA VAL A 119 -27.26 -15.82 -14.49
C VAL A 119 -27.86 -14.73 -15.37
N SER A 120 -27.20 -13.58 -15.48
CA SER A 120 -27.63 -12.50 -16.38
C SER A 120 -27.63 -12.94 -17.84
N PHE A 121 -26.61 -13.68 -18.26
CA PHE A 121 -26.47 -14.18 -19.62
C PHE A 121 -27.54 -15.24 -19.95
N THR A 122 -27.76 -16.19 -19.05
CA THR A 122 -28.77 -17.24 -19.24
C THR A 122 -30.19 -16.66 -19.24
N LEU A 123 -30.50 -15.73 -18.33
CA LEU A 123 -31.80 -15.04 -18.32
C LEU A 123 -32.03 -14.28 -19.63
N SER A 124 -31.02 -13.59 -20.14
CA SER A 124 -31.12 -12.84 -21.40
C SER A 124 -31.30 -13.76 -22.60
N LEU A 125 -30.64 -14.92 -22.61
CA LEU A 125 -30.79 -15.94 -23.64
C LEU A 125 -32.18 -16.59 -23.61
N ILE A 126 -32.72 -16.88 -22.42
CA ILE A 126 -34.09 -17.39 -22.24
C ILE A 126 -35.11 -16.37 -22.75
N LEU A 127 -34.98 -15.09 -22.38
CA LEU A 127 -35.88 -14.03 -22.83
C LEU A 127 -35.83 -13.85 -24.37
N TYR A 128 -34.64 -13.97 -24.96
CA TYR A 128 -34.47 -13.92 -26.42
C TYR A 128 -35.22 -15.04 -27.14
N PHE A 129 -35.05 -16.29 -26.70
CA PHE A 129 -35.70 -17.45 -27.33
C PHE A 129 -37.20 -17.55 -27.03
N ALA A 130 -37.65 -17.13 -25.85
CA ALA A 130 -39.06 -17.23 -25.45
C ALA A 130 -39.98 -16.26 -26.18
N TYR A 131 -39.48 -15.06 -26.53
CA TYR A 131 -40.34 -13.99 -27.00
C TYR A 131 -40.22 -13.70 -28.50
N ALA A 132 -39.25 -14.26 -29.21
CA ALA A 132 -39.04 -14.08 -30.67
C ALA A 132 -39.26 -12.62 -31.15
N LEU A 133 -38.95 -11.64 -30.29
CA LEU A 133 -39.48 -10.29 -30.40
C LEU A 133 -38.48 -9.39 -31.10
N SER A 134 -38.96 -8.68 -32.11
CA SER A 134 -38.26 -7.72 -33.00
C SER A 134 -37.55 -6.54 -32.30
N LEU A 135 -37.43 -6.54 -30.97
CA LEU A 135 -36.78 -5.50 -30.17
C LEU A 135 -35.44 -5.97 -29.60
N SER A 136 -34.49 -6.27 -30.50
CA SER A 136 -33.10 -6.59 -30.13
C SER A 136 -32.45 -5.53 -29.24
N TRP A 137 -32.75 -4.25 -29.47
CA TRP A 137 -32.21 -3.11 -28.73
C TRP A 137 -32.63 -3.06 -27.25
N LEU A 138 -33.82 -3.55 -26.88
CA LEU A 138 -34.25 -3.60 -25.48
C LEU A 138 -33.45 -4.62 -24.66
N LEU A 139 -33.05 -5.74 -25.27
CA LEU A 139 -32.17 -6.72 -24.61
C LEU A 139 -30.78 -6.14 -24.35
N PHE A 140 -30.24 -5.36 -25.29
CA PHE A 140 -28.97 -4.65 -25.08
C PHE A 140 -29.06 -3.61 -23.95
N LEU A 141 -30.15 -2.85 -23.90
CA LEU A 141 -30.40 -1.90 -22.80
C LEU A 141 -30.54 -2.61 -21.46
N PHE A 142 -31.27 -3.72 -21.40
CA PHE A 142 -31.42 -4.50 -20.18
C PHE A 142 -30.07 -5.05 -19.69
N LEU A 143 -29.28 -5.66 -20.56
CA LEU A 143 -27.94 -6.16 -20.23
C LEU A 143 -27.00 -5.05 -19.78
N SER A 144 -27.05 -3.88 -20.44
CA SER A 144 -26.24 -2.71 -20.08
C SER A 144 -26.61 -2.17 -18.70
N VAL A 145 -27.90 -1.97 -18.43
CA VAL A 145 -28.42 -1.48 -17.14
C VAL A 145 -28.12 -2.49 -16.03
N TRP A 146 -28.33 -3.79 -16.29
CA TRP A 146 -28.02 -4.85 -15.33
C TRP A 146 -26.53 -4.91 -15.02
N GLY A 147 -25.67 -4.84 -16.04
CA GLY A 147 -24.22 -4.79 -15.87
C GLY A 147 -23.78 -3.57 -15.05
N MET A 148 -24.38 -2.40 -15.31
CA MET A 148 -24.13 -1.18 -14.55
C MET A 148 -24.58 -1.32 -13.08
N LEU A 149 -25.76 -1.90 -12.83
CA LEU A 149 -26.25 -2.16 -11.47
C LEU A 149 -25.33 -3.12 -10.70
N VAL A 150 -24.89 -4.22 -11.34
CA VAL A 150 -23.93 -5.15 -10.73
C VAL A 150 -22.61 -4.44 -10.43
N PHE A 151 -22.12 -3.60 -11.34
CA PHE A 151 -20.89 -2.83 -11.12
C PHE A 151 -21.00 -1.87 -9.94
N ILE A 152 -22.13 -1.15 -9.82
CA ILE A 152 -22.40 -0.23 -8.70
C ILE A 152 -22.58 -1.00 -7.38
N ALA A 153 -23.17 -2.20 -7.42
CA ALA A 153 -23.40 -3.02 -6.24
C ALA A 153 -22.12 -3.72 -5.71
N ARG A 154 -21.11 -3.96 -6.55
CA ARG A 154 -19.84 -4.63 -6.18
C ARG A 154 -19.19 -4.15 -4.87
N PRO A 155 -18.97 -2.84 -4.63
CA PRO A 155 -18.34 -2.37 -3.40
C PRO A 155 -19.18 -2.65 -2.14
N PHE A 156 -20.50 -2.75 -2.26
CA PHE A 156 -21.39 -3.01 -1.12
C PHE A 156 -21.31 -4.46 -0.66
N PHE A 157 -21.09 -5.39 -1.59
CA PHE A 157 -21.01 -6.83 -1.34
C PHE A 157 -19.56 -7.35 -1.29
N ALA A 158 -18.59 -6.47 -1.08
CA ALA A 158 -17.19 -6.87 -0.95
C ALA A 158 -16.97 -7.62 0.38
N THR A 159 -16.68 -8.92 0.30
CA THR A 159 -16.55 -9.83 1.45
C THR A 159 -15.20 -10.57 1.51
N VAL A 160 -14.31 -10.31 0.55
CA VAL A 160 -13.02 -11.02 0.45
C VAL A 160 -11.89 -10.08 0.87
N VAL A 161 -11.01 -10.55 1.75
CA VAL A 161 -9.78 -9.84 2.13
C VAL A 161 -8.84 -9.76 0.91
N PRO A 162 -8.21 -8.60 0.63
CA PRO A 162 -7.33 -8.46 -0.53
C PRO A 162 -6.07 -9.33 -0.39
N ASN A 163 -5.47 -9.71 -1.52
CA ASN A 163 -4.40 -10.71 -1.57
C ASN A 163 -3.13 -10.32 -0.78
N ASN A 164 -2.87 -9.03 -0.64
CA ASN A 164 -1.77 -8.50 0.15
C ASN A 164 -2.03 -8.54 1.66
N LEU A 165 -3.26 -8.84 2.12
CA LEU A 165 -3.67 -8.83 3.52
C LEU A 165 -4.16 -10.20 4.05
N GLN A 166 -3.79 -11.31 3.40
CA GLN A 166 -4.33 -12.64 3.72
C GLN A 166 -3.94 -13.16 5.11
N THR A 167 -2.79 -12.75 5.66
CA THR A 167 -2.31 -13.17 6.99
C THR A 167 -2.22 -11.99 7.94
N LEU A 168 -2.29 -12.23 9.26
CA LEU A 168 -2.06 -11.15 10.23
C LEU A 168 -0.68 -10.50 10.11
N SER A 169 0.37 -11.25 9.75
CA SER A 169 1.72 -10.70 9.55
C SER A 169 1.78 -9.63 8.45
N SER A 170 0.91 -9.69 7.46
CA SER A 170 0.91 -8.73 6.36
C SER A 170 0.50 -7.31 6.79
N PHE A 171 -0.23 -7.18 7.91
CA PHE A 171 -0.62 -5.89 8.48
C PHE A 171 0.54 -5.11 9.10
N ILE A 172 1.70 -5.74 9.32
CA ILE A 172 2.89 -5.07 9.88
C ILE A 172 3.28 -3.85 9.03
N ARG A 173 3.07 -3.91 7.71
CA ARG A 173 3.37 -2.80 6.79
C ARG A 173 2.50 -1.56 7.01
N TYR A 174 1.40 -1.70 7.73
CA TYR A 174 0.43 -0.63 7.98
C TYR A 174 0.52 -0.08 9.41
N THR A 175 1.43 -0.61 10.25
CA THR A 175 1.65 -0.12 11.63
C THR A 175 2.62 1.07 11.71
N GLY A 176 3.20 1.49 10.58
CA GLY A 176 4.12 2.63 10.51
C GLY A 176 5.53 2.36 11.03
N GLU A 177 5.90 1.11 11.27
CA GLU A 177 7.31 0.78 11.46
C GLU A 177 8.03 0.85 10.12
N ALA A 178 9.14 1.58 10.09
CA ALA A 178 10.07 1.68 8.98
C ALA A 178 10.73 0.32 8.68
N HIS A 179 9.97 -0.56 8.04
CA HIS A 179 10.47 -1.78 7.44
C HIS A 179 11.04 -1.43 6.07
N ARG A 180 12.31 -1.79 5.81
CA ARG A 180 12.95 -1.58 4.50
C ARG A 180 12.04 -2.18 3.41
N PRO A 181 11.37 -1.36 2.58
CA PRO A 181 10.47 -1.88 1.57
C PRO A 181 11.24 -2.77 0.59
N ASN A 182 10.63 -3.84 0.08
CA ASN A 182 11.28 -4.69 -0.94
C ASN A 182 11.69 -3.91 -2.21
N LYS A 183 11.04 -2.76 -2.47
CA LYS A 183 11.41 -1.81 -3.52
C LYS A 183 12.82 -1.23 -3.30
N TYR A 184 13.24 -1.07 -2.05
CA TYR A 184 14.52 -0.49 -1.64
C TYR A 184 15.46 -1.56 -1.07
N ARG A 185 15.48 -2.78 -1.65
CA ARG A 185 16.17 -3.93 -1.05
C ARG A 185 17.70 -3.78 -0.95
N ASP A 186 18.28 -3.01 -1.85
CA ASP A 186 19.72 -2.82 -2.00
C ASP A 186 20.05 -1.32 -2.06
N LEU A 187 21.33 -1.01 -1.87
CA LEU A 187 21.83 0.36 -1.87
C LEU A 187 21.56 1.05 -3.21
N GLN A 188 21.61 0.30 -4.32
CA GLN A 188 21.37 0.86 -5.65
C GLN A 188 19.93 1.34 -5.80
N ALA A 189 18.94 0.55 -5.36
CA ALA A 189 17.54 0.97 -5.43
C ALA A 189 17.24 2.20 -4.55
N ILE A 190 17.93 2.35 -3.41
CA ILE A 190 17.84 3.56 -2.58
C ILE A 190 18.46 4.74 -3.33
N LEU A 191 19.67 4.56 -3.86
CA LEU A 191 20.41 5.59 -4.59
C LEU A 191 19.63 6.10 -5.81
N ASP A 192 19.07 5.21 -6.62
CA ASP A 192 18.28 5.58 -7.80
C ASP A 192 17.10 6.47 -7.40
N LYS A 193 16.43 6.15 -6.28
CA LYS A 193 15.32 6.95 -5.76
C LYS A 193 15.77 8.28 -5.16
N VAL A 194 16.91 8.32 -4.46
CA VAL A 194 17.50 9.57 -3.96
C VAL A 194 17.86 10.50 -5.12
N ILE A 195 18.42 9.97 -6.20
CA ILE A 195 18.72 10.74 -7.42
C ILE A 195 17.43 11.28 -8.04
N GLU A 196 16.39 10.45 -8.16
CA GLU A 196 15.06 10.87 -8.66
C GLU A 196 14.50 12.04 -7.82
N ILE A 197 14.47 11.91 -6.49
CA ILE A 197 13.99 12.99 -5.60
C ILE A 197 14.86 14.24 -5.74
N SER A 198 16.18 14.07 -5.87
CA SER A 198 17.11 15.20 -6.02
C SER A 198 16.86 15.96 -7.33
N ILE A 199 16.59 15.25 -8.42
CA ILE A 199 16.21 15.85 -9.71
C ILE A 199 14.91 16.64 -9.57
N ASP A 200 13.91 16.04 -8.92
CA ASP A 200 12.59 16.65 -8.77
C ASP A 200 12.62 17.90 -7.88
N GLN A 201 13.33 17.86 -6.75
CA GLN A 201 13.37 18.99 -5.81
C GLN A 201 14.28 20.12 -6.28
N LEU A 202 15.43 19.80 -6.89
CA LEU A 202 16.40 20.81 -7.34
C LEU A 202 16.20 21.21 -8.81
N ALA A 203 15.15 20.72 -9.47
CA ALA A 203 14.83 20.96 -10.88
C ALA A 203 16.03 20.75 -11.83
N LEU A 204 16.82 19.69 -11.58
CA LEU A 204 18.05 19.41 -12.33
C LEU A 204 17.79 18.62 -13.61
N ASP A 205 18.68 18.74 -14.60
CA ASP A 205 18.67 17.83 -15.75
C ASP A 205 19.16 16.43 -15.30
N PRO A 206 18.43 15.34 -15.61
CA PRO A 206 18.86 13.97 -15.28
C PRO A 206 20.27 13.60 -15.73
N LYS A 207 20.80 14.26 -16.78
CA LYS A 207 22.16 14.00 -17.28
C LYS A 207 23.26 14.66 -16.46
N LYS A 208 22.92 15.62 -15.60
CA LYS A 208 23.89 16.43 -14.85
C LYS A 208 24.25 15.80 -13.49
N ILE A 209 23.38 14.97 -12.93
CA ILE A 209 23.57 14.38 -11.60
C ILE A 209 24.25 13.02 -11.67
N THR A 210 25.29 12.83 -10.87
CA THR A 210 25.94 11.54 -10.65
C THR A 210 25.84 11.16 -9.17
N PRO A 211 26.02 9.87 -8.80
CA PRO A 211 25.99 9.44 -7.40
C PRO A 211 26.96 10.22 -6.50
N ASP A 212 28.06 10.71 -7.07
CA ASP A 212 29.15 11.37 -6.37
C ASP A 212 29.15 12.90 -6.56
N SER A 213 28.14 13.45 -7.26
CA SER A 213 27.96 14.90 -7.43
C SER A 213 27.68 15.57 -6.10
N ARG A 214 28.35 16.69 -5.82
CA ARG A 214 28.16 17.49 -4.61
C ARG A 214 26.96 18.43 -4.75
N TYR A 215 26.03 18.37 -3.81
CA TYR A 215 24.81 19.19 -3.85
C TYR A 215 25.11 20.70 -3.94
N VAL A 216 26.03 21.20 -3.12
CA VAL A 216 26.36 22.65 -3.09
C VAL A 216 27.34 23.02 -4.22
N GLU A 217 28.44 22.28 -4.38
CA GLU A 217 29.54 22.65 -5.29
C GLU A 217 29.21 22.38 -6.77
N ASP A 218 28.56 21.25 -7.08
CA ASP A 218 28.36 20.80 -8.46
C ASP A 218 26.93 21.05 -8.96
N LEU A 219 25.95 20.97 -8.05
CA LEU A 219 24.53 21.11 -8.37
C LEU A 219 23.97 22.50 -8.03
N GLY A 220 24.69 23.28 -7.22
CA GLY A 220 24.31 24.66 -6.88
C GLY A 220 23.10 24.77 -5.95
N ALA A 221 22.83 23.72 -5.15
CA ALA A 221 21.85 23.81 -4.07
C ALA A 221 22.40 24.76 -2.99
N ASP A 222 21.67 25.83 -2.69
CA ASP A 222 22.08 26.81 -1.66
C ASP A 222 21.59 26.41 -0.27
#